data_AF-A0A3M1F809-F1
#
_entry.id   AF-A0A3M1F809-F1
#
_cell.length_a   1.000
_cell.length_b   1.000
_cell.length_c   1.000
_cell.angle_alpha   90.00
_cell.angle_beta   90.00
_cell.angle_gamma   90.00
#
_symmetry.space_group_name_H-M   'P 1'
#
loop_
_entity.id
_entity.type
_entity.pdbx_description
1 polymer ?
#
loop_
_entity_poly.entity_id
_entity_poly.type
_entity_poly.pdbx_seq_one_letter_code
_entity_poly.pdbx_strand_id
1 'polypeptide(L)'
;MHNGKEEGVDCGGPCEPCPSCTDGVRNQGEEGVDCGGPCSPCASCYDNTLNQGEHYTDCGGPCRPCNLLDFLKHYLFTTILFFLAIAILLAILFWNAAQHSELVQLATYDKHLTFLLNKPFIIRILLFFAKLRGLFFLRSTPHPQAETTIATLSKATLSRNDGMSALRTFFSKLTNLPPAYTNEELFLSLQHSRRPLIVKLLLLILAKRTTRLESKITVAGYAKQEFELARRILRAVKRQL
;
A
#
# COMPACT_ATOMS: atom_id res chain seq x y z
N MET A 1 10.41 -33.98 -46.75
CA MET A 1 11.29 -34.17 -47.94
C MET A 1 10.34 -34.30 -49.11
N HIS A 2 10.51 -33.53 -50.19
CA HIS A 2 9.70 -33.72 -51.40
C HIS A 2 9.91 -35.12 -51.98
N ASN A 3 8.83 -35.87 -52.19
CA ASN A 3 8.86 -37.11 -52.95
C ASN A 3 7.70 -37.15 -53.97
N GLY A 4 7.87 -37.88 -55.08
CA GLY A 4 6.84 -37.94 -56.12
C GLY A 4 6.63 -36.63 -56.91
N LYS A 5 5.37 -36.25 -57.17
CA LYS A 5 4.96 -35.07 -57.96
C LYS A 5 4.50 -33.87 -57.09
N GLU A 6 4.97 -33.80 -55.86
CA GLU A 6 4.62 -32.76 -54.89
C GLU A 6 5.11 -31.36 -55.32
N GLU A 7 4.31 -30.32 -55.06
CA GLU A 7 4.61 -28.91 -55.35
C GLU A 7 5.21 -28.18 -54.12
N GLY A 8 5.02 -28.74 -52.92
CA GLY A 8 5.66 -28.32 -51.65
C GLY A 8 5.96 -29.53 -50.75
N VAL A 9 6.56 -29.32 -49.57
CA VAL A 9 6.83 -30.43 -48.65
C VAL A 9 5.50 -31.00 -48.15
N ASP A 10 5.20 -32.25 -48.53
CA ASP A 10 3.97 -32.99 -48.22
C ASP A 10 2.69 -32.35 -48.80
N CYS A 11 2.78 -31.59 -49.89
CA CYS A 11 1.63 -30.99 -50.59
C CYS A 11 1.83 -30.90 -52.12
N GLY A 12 0.72 -30.81 -52.86
CA GLY A 12 0.69 -30.77 -54.33
C GLY A 12 0.82 -32.15 -55.00
N GLY A 13 0.44 -32.25 -56.27
CA GLY A 13 0.44 -33.52 -57.01
C GLY A 13 -0.58 -34.53 -56.48
N PRO A 14 -0.18 -35.73 -56.00
CA PRO A 14 -1.10 -36.71 -55.40
C PRO A 14 -1.54 -36.37 -53.96
N CYS A 15 -0.92 -35.35 -53.35
CA CYS A 15 -1.22 -34.85 -52.00
C CYS A 15 -2.28 -33.74 -52.04
N GLU A 16 -2.74 -33.25 -50.87
CA GLU A 16 -3.60 -32.06 -50.83
C GLU A 16 -2.90 -30.85 -51.47
N PRO A 17 -3.65 -29.91 -52.09
CA PRO A 17 -3.06 -28.71 -52.68
C PRO A 17 -2.20 -27.97 -51.67
N CYS A 18 -1.05 -27.45 -52.11
CA CYS A 18 -0.23 -26.63 -51.23
C CYS A 18 -1.01 -25.41 -50.74
N PRO A 19 -0.88 -25.03 -49.45
CA PRO A 19 -1.55 -23.86 -48.92
C PRO A 19 -1.04 -22.63 -49.67
N SER A 20 -1.98 -21.84 -50.16
CA SER A 20 -1.68 -20.61 -50.87
C SER A 20 -1.95 -19.43 -49.95
N CYS A 21 -0.88 -18.77 -49.50
CA CYS A 21 -0.96 -17.63 -48.59
C CYS A 21 -1.00 -16.28 -49.32
N THR A 22 -1.44 -16.26 -50.59
CA THR A 22 -1.51 -15.05 -51.44
C THR A 22 -2.58 -15.15 -52.53
N ASP A 23 -3.53 -16.09 -52.47
CA ASP A 23 -4.55 -16.26 -53.53
C ASP A 23 -5.83 -15.44 -53.30
N GLY A 24 -5.92 -14.73 -52.18
CA GLY A 24 -7.06 -13.90 -51.83
C GLY A 24 -8.28 -14.70 -51.35
N VAL A 25 -8.12 -15.99 -51.04
CA VAL A 25 -9.20 -16.88 -50.61
C VAL A 25 -8.85 -17.57 -49.30
N ARG A 26 -9.67 -17.38 -48.25
CA ARG A 26 -9.47 -18.09 -46.98
C ARG A 26 -9.70 -19.58 -47.14
N ASN A 27 -8.63 -20.36 -47.16
CA ASN A 27 -8.66 -21.79 -47.46
C ASN A 27 -7.59 -22.54 -46.62
N GLN A 28 -7.45 -23.86 -46.80
CA GLN A 28 -6.37 -24.69 -46.23
C GLN A 28 -6.05 -24.52 -44.72
N GLY A 29 -7.03 -24.13 -43.89
CA GLY A 29 -6.86 -23.98 -42.44
C GLY A 29 -6.39 -22.59 -41.98
N GLU A 30 -6.43 -21.60 -42.84
CA GLU A 30 -6.16 -20.20 -42.51
C GLU A 30 -7.18 -19.59 -41.51
N GLU A 31 -6.72 -18.65 -40.68
CA GLU A 31 -7.55 -17.93 -39.71
C GLU A 31 -8.22 -16.68 -40.36
N GLY A 32 -7.53 -16.05 -41.30
CA GLY A 32 -7.99 -14.94 -42.13
C GLY A 32 -7.66 -15.18 -43.60
N VAL A 33 -8.03 -14.29 -44.51
CA VAL A 33 -7.64 -14.45 -45.93
C VAL A 33 -6.13 -14.34 -46.04
N ASP A 34 -5.47 -15.37 -46.59
CA ASP A 34 -4.02 -15.41 -46.80
C ASP A 34 -3.19 -15.32 -45.50
N CYS A 35 -3.77 -15.62 -44.32
CA CYS A 35 -3.09 -15.54 -43.03
C CYS A 35 -3.59 -16.54 -41.97
N GLY A 36 -2.72 -16.88 -41.02
CA GLY A 36 -3.00 -17.85 -39.96
C GLY A 36 -2.92 -19.30 -40.42
N GLY A 37 -2.99 -20.25 -39.49
CA GLY A 37 -2.86 -21.68 -39.80
C GLY A 37 -1.49 -22.02 -40.44
N PRO A 38 -1.45 -22.54 -41.68
CA PRO A 38 -0.19 -22.82 -42.39
C PRO A 38 0.53 -21.55 -42.89
N CYS A 39 -0.12 -20.38 -42.84
CA CYS A 39 0.41 -19.10 -43.29
C CYS A 39 0.93 -18.24 -42.11
N SER A 40 1.52 -17.07 -42.41
CA SER A 40 1.97 -16.14 -41.35
C SER A 40 0.79 -15.71 -40.46
N PRO A 41 0.99 -15.52 -39.14
CA PRO A 41 -0.07 -15.11 -38.23
C PRO A 41 -0.82 -13.88 -38.75
N CYS A 42 -2.14 -13.87 -38.58
CA CYS A 42 -2.95 -12.71 -38.97
C CYS A 42 -2.61 -11.49 -38.12
N ALA A 43 -2.70 -10.32 -38.75
CA ALA A 43 -2.45 -9.05 -38.10
C ALA A 43 -3.49 -8.79 -37.00
N SER A 44 -3.06 -8.58 -35.75
CA SER A 44 -3.95 -8.35 -34.61
C SER A 44 -4.24 -6.86 -34.35
N CYS A 45 -4.79 -6.17 -35.35
CA CYS A 45 -4.90 -4.71 -35.36
C CYS A 45 -6.08 -4.11 -34.55
N TYR A 46 -6.71 -4.88 -33.66
CA TYR A 46 -7.86 -4.45 -32.84
C TYR A 46 -7.94 -5.18 -31.49
N ASP A 47 -6.81 -5.72 -31.02
CA ASP A 47 -6.76 -6.53 -29.79
C ASP A 47 -6.44 -5.70 -28.53
N ASN A 48 -6.26 -4.39 -28.68
CA ASN A 48 -5.87 -3.46 -27.62
C ASN A 48 -4.53 -3.80 -26.97
N THR A 49 -3.66 -4.53 -27.68
CA THR A 49 -2.29 -4.80 -27.27
C THR A 49 -1.31 -4.13 -28.23
N LEU A 50 -0.04 -4.00 -27.82
CA LEU A 50 1.02 -3.51 -28.69
C LEU A 50 1.88 -4.71 -29.08
N ASN A 51 1.70 -5.23 -30.28
CA ASN A 51 2.38 -6.43 -30.74
C ASN A 51 2.73 -6.35 -32.24
N GLN A 52 3.31 -7.42 -32.80
CA GLN A 52 3.49 -7.58 -34.26
C GLN A 52 4.17 -6.43 -35.03
N GLY A 53 5.00 -5.61 -34.35
CA GLY A 53 5.69 -4.47 -34.98
C GLY A 53 4.85 -3.19 -35.08
N GLU A 54 3.74 -3.10 -34.35
CA GLU A 54 2.96 -1.89 -34.17
C GLU A 54 3.78 -0.75 -33.53
N HIS A 55 3.44 0.49 -33.89
CA HIS A 55 4.05 1.68 -33.32
C HIS A 55 3.29 2.18 -32.08
N TYR A 56 1.95 2.15 -32.13
CA TYR A 56 1.07 2.28 -30.97
C TYR A 56 0.04 1.15 -31.00
N THR A 57 -0.67 0.94 -29.88
CA THR A 57 -1.73 -0.08 -29.77
C THR A 57 -2.66 -0.04 -30.99
N ASP A 58 -2.74 -1.17 -31.71
CA ASP A 58 -3.60 -1.34 -32.89
C ASP A 58 -3.26 -0.43 -34.10
N CYS A 59 -2.03 0.11 -34.20
CA CYS A 59 -1.58 0.87 -35.37
C CYS A 59 -0.06 0.81 -35.64
N GLY A 60 0.33 0.92 -36.91
CA GLY A 60 1.70 0.79 -37.38
C GLY A 60 2.08 -0.66 -37.70
N GLY A 61 3.25 -0.86 -38.32
CA GLY A 61 3.68 -2.17 -38.78
C GLY A 61 2.71 -2.77 -39.82
N PRO A 62 2.16 -3.98 -39.61
CA PRO A 62 1.18 -4.61 -40.51
C PRO A 62 -0.21 -3.98 -40.44
N CYS A 63 -0.46 -3.08 -39.48
CA CYS A 63 -1.75 -2.45 -39.24
C CYS A 63 -1.89 -1.09 -39.92
N ARG A 64 -3.05 -0.44 -39.74
CA ARG A 64 -3.30 0.91 -40.27
C ARG A 64 -2.20 1.89 -39.83
N PRO A 65 -1.85 2.91 -40.64
CA PRO A 65 -0.94 3.96 -40.19
C PRO A 65 -1.51 4.67 -38.95
N CYS A 66 -0.62 5.00 -38.02
CA CYS A 66 -0.99 5.75 -36.83
C CYS A 66 -1.37 7.19 -37.19
N ASN A 67 -2.35 7.74 -36.48
CA ASN A 67 -2.83 9.11 -36.67
C ASN A 67 -2.49 9.99 -35.47
N LEU A 68 -2.84 11.28 -35.56
CA LEU A 68 -2.59 12.25 -34.50
C LEU A 68 -3.27 11.89 -33.18
N LEU A 69 -4.45 11.26 -33.23
CA LEU A 69 -5.17 10.85 -32.02
C LEU A 69 -4.42 9.74 -31.28
N ASP A 70 -3.84 8.77 -32.00
CA ASP A 70 -3.03 7.69 -31.44
C ASP A 70 -1.80 8.28 -30.70
N PHE A 71 -1.12 9.24 -31.33
CA PHE A 71 -0.01 9.99 -30.73
C PHE A 71 -0.44 10.75 -29.47
N LEU A 72 -1.53 11.52 -29.54
CA LEU A 72 -2.01 12.33 -28.41
C LEU A 72 -2.41 11.46 -27.21
N LYS A 73 -3.04 10.30 -27.44
CA LYS A 73 -3.37 9.35 -26.37
C LYS A 73 -2.11 8.84 -25.67
N HIS A 74 -1.11 8.43 -26.43
CA HIS A 74 0.15 7.95 -25.87
C HIS A 74 0.89 9.06 -25.10
N TYR A 75 0.95 10.28 -25.66
CA TYR A 75 1.58 11.43 -25.00
C TYR A 75 0.85 11.83 -23.70
N LEU A 76 -0.49 11.89 -23.70
CA LEU A 76 -1.25 12.20 -22.50
C LEU A 76 -1.05 11.15 -21.41
N PHE A 77 -1.06 9.87 -21.76
CA PHE A 77 -0.85 8.80 -20.79
C PHE A 77 0.55 8.85 -20.17
N THR A 78 1.59 8.97 -21.01
CA THR A 78 2.99 9.04 -20.54
C THR A 78 3.27 10.29 -19.71
N THR A 79 2.70 11.45 -20.08
CA THR A 79 2.83 12.69 -19.29
C THR A 79 2.15 12.57 -17.93
N ILE A 80 0.93 12.02 -17.86
CA ILE A 80 0.23 11.78 -16.59
C ILE A 80 1.06 10.88 -15.67
N LEU A 81 1.59 9.77 -16.20
CA LEU A 81 2.43 8.85 -15.42
C LEU A 81 3.70 9.52 -14.90
N PHE A 82 4.34 10.36 -15.71
CA PHE A 82 5.53 11.12 -15.30
C PHE A 82 5.24 12.09 -14.14
N PHE A 83 4.17 12.89 -14.25
CA PHE A 83 3.78 13.80 -13.17
C PHE A 83 3.35 13.06 -11.91
N LEU A 84 2.67 11.91 -12.04
CA LEU A 84 2.32 11.04 -10.92
C LEU A 84 3.57 10.50 -10.22
N ALA A 85 4.58 10.05 -10.97
CA ALA A 85 5.85 9.60 -10.42
C ALA A 85 6.60 10.72 -9.68
N ILE A 86 6.62 11.94 -10.23
CA ILE A 86 7.19 13.11 -9.56
C ILE A 86 6.42 13.44 -8.28
N ALA A 87 5.09 13.43 -8.31
CA ALA A 87 4.28 13.71 -7.12
C ALA A 87 4.54 12.68 -6.00
N ILE A 88 4.68 11.40 -6.36
CA ILE A 88 5.05 10.34 -5.41
C ILE A 88 6.46 10.58 -4.84
N LEU A 89 7.43 10.90 -5.70
CA LEU A 89 8.80 11.20 -5.26
C LEU A 89 8.84 12.40 -4.32
N LEU A 90 8.15 13.49 -4.66
CA LEU A 90 8.03 14.68 -3.81
C LEU A 90 7.34 14.36 -2.49
N ALA A 91 6.29 13.52 -2.48
CA ALA A 91 5.65 13.07 -1.27
C ALA A 91 6.60 12.25 -0.38
N ILE A 92 7.44 11.39 -0.96
CA ILE A 92 8.47 10.63 -0.24
C ILE A 92 9.54 11.56 0.34
N LEU A 93 10.05 12.49 -0.47
CA LEU A 93 11.04 13.48 -0.03
C LEU A 93 10.48 14.37 1.06
N PHE A 94 9.25 14.86 0.91
CA PHE A 94 8.53 15.61 1.92
C PHE A 94 8.34 14.79 3.20
N TRP A 95 7.97 13.52 3.08
CA TRP A 95 7.82 12.62 4.22
C TRP A 95 9.13 12.41 4.98
N ASN A 96 10.23 12.18 4.26
CA ASN A 96 11.56 12.04 4.84
C ASN A 96 12.02 13.36 5.49
N ALA A 97 11.84 14.49 4.81
CA ALA A 97 12.17 15.81 5.33
C ALA A 97 11.34 16.16 6.57
N ALA A 98 10.04 15.86 6.57
CA ALA A 98 9.16 16.03 7.71
C ALA A 98 9.65 15.20 8.90
N GLN A 99 10.09 13.96 8.69
CA GLN A 99 10.64 13.10 9.74
C GLN A 99 11.92 13.67 10.39
N HIS A 100 12.68 14.51 9.67
CA HIS A 100 13.94 15.11 10.14
C HIS A 100 13.83 16.59 10.57
N SER A 101 12.71 17.26 10.30
CA SER A 101 12.55 18.68 10.63
C SER A 101 12.29 18.93 12.12
N GLU A 102 12.97 19.92 12.70
CA GLU A 102 12.69 20.45 14.05
C GLU A 102 11.24 20.95 14.19
N LEU A 103 10.59 21.31 13.08
CA LEU A 103 9.17 21.67 13.03
C LEU A 103 8.25 20.52 13.47
N VAL A 104 8.58 19.25 13.19
CA VAL A 104 7.81 18.11 13.75
C VAL A 104 8.01 17.99 15.25
N GLN A 105 9.21 18.31 15.76
CA GLN A 105 9.45 18.37 17.20
C GLN A 105 8.63 19.48 17.87
N LEU A 106 8.57 20.67 17.26
CA LEU A 106 7.76 21.80 17.74
C LEU A 106 6.26 21.50 17.67
N ALA A 107 5.81 20.91 16.57
CA ALA A 107 4.43 20.45 16.36
C ALA A 107 4.00 19.41 17.41
N THR A 108 4.86 18.46 17.78
CA THR A 108 4.56 17.49 18.84
C THR A 108 4.57 18.07 20.25
N TYR A 109 5.35 19.14 20.49
CA TYR A 109 5.41 19.85 21.78
C TYR A 109 4.25 20.83 21.96
N ASP A 110 3.73 21.42 20.88
CA ASP A 110 2.65 22.38 20.95
C ASP A 110 1.37 21.74 21.53
N LYS A 111 0.92 22.30 22.67
CA LYS A 111 -0.34 21.96 23.34
C LYS A 111 -1.52 22.03 22.36
N HIS A 112 -1.48 22.89 21.35
CA HIS A 112 -2.52 23.06 20.33
C HIS A 112 -2.60 21.89 19.35
N LEU A 113 -1.47 21.33 18.89
CA LEU A 113 -1.54 20.22 17.94
C LEU A 113 -1.95 18.91 18.63
N THR A 114 -1.56 18.69 19.88
CA THR A 114 -2.07 17.53 20.63
C THR A 114 -3.57 17.65 20.96
N PHE A 115 -4.13 18.88 20.98
CA PHE A 115 -5.58 19.07 21.08
C PHE A 115 -6.29 18.63 19.80
N LEU A 116 -5.74 18.95 18.63
CA LEU A 116 -6.27 18.52 17.32
C LEU A 116 -6.15 17.00 17.14
N LEU A 117 -5.00 16.42 17.47
CA LEU A 117 -4.75 14.97 17.42
C LEU A 117 -5.64 14.16 18.36
N ASN A 118 -6.18 14.79 19.42
CA ASN A 118 -7.05 14.14 20.38
C ASN A 118 -8.55 14.20 20.00
N LYS A 119 -8.89 14.79 18.85
CA LYS A 119 -10.25 14.78 18.31
C LYS A 119 -10.62 13.36 17.83
N PRO A 120 -11.86 12.90 18.09
CA PRO A 120 -12.26 11.52 17.77
C PRO A 120 -12.17 11.19 16.28
N PHE A 121 -12.38 12.19 15.41
CA PHE A 121 -12.25 12.05 13.96
C PHE A 121 -10.79 11.75 13.54
N ILE A 122 -9.83 12.50 14.07
CA ILE A 122 -8.40 12.32 13.75
C ILE A 122 -7.90 10.97 14.24
N ILE A 123 -8.31 10.54 15.43
CA ILE A 123 -7.98 9.21 15.97
C ILE A 123 -8.50 8.10 15.04
N ARG A 124 -9.72 8.23 14.49
CA ARG A 124 -10.27 7.24 13.54
C ARG A 124 -9.44 7.18 12.25
N ILE A 125 -9.02 8.33 11.72
CA ILE A 125 -8.15 8.40 10.54
C ILE A 125 -6.80 7.74 10.81
N LEU A 126 -6.15 8.07 11.94
CA LEU A 126 -4.86 7.48 12.31
C LEU A 126 -4.97 5.96 12.51
N LEU A 127 -6.05 5.48 13.13
CA LEU A 127 -6.32 4.05 13.28
C LEU A 127 -6.56 3.35 11.95
N PHE A 128 -7.25 4.01 11.00
CA PHE A 128 -7.46 3.47 9.65
C PHE A 128 -6.12 3.29 8.94
N PHE A 129 -5.30 4.33 8.90
CA PHE A 129 -3.97 4.25 8.27
C PHE A 129 -3.03 3.27 8.98
N ALA A 130 -3.08 3.18 10.31
CA ALA A 130 -2.32 2.19 11.06
C ALA A 130 -2.72 0.75 10.70
N LYS A 131 -4.02 0.47 10.57
CA LYS A 131 -4.52 -0.85 10.15
C LYS A 131 -4.14 -1.16 8.70
N LEU A 132 -4.31 -0.20 7.80
CA LEU A 132 -3.96 -0.35 6.39
C LEU A 132 -2.46 -0.66 6.24
N ARG A 133 -1.60 0.07 6.94
CA ARG A 133 -0.17 -0.23 7.01
C ARG A 133 0.10 -1.61 7.60
N GLY A 134 -0.61 -2.00 8.67
CA GLY A 134 -0.48 -3.32 9.29
C GLY A 134 -0.81 -4.50 8.36
N LEU A 135 -1.64 -4.32 7.34
CA LEU A 135 -1.92 -5.33 6.31
C LEU A 135 -0.70 -5.64 5.43
N PHE A 136 0.22 -4.68 5.26
CA PHE A 136 1.49 -4.93 4.57
C PHE A 136 2.50 -5.70 5.45
N PHE A 137 2.29 -5.72 6.78
CA PHE A 137 3.14 -6.42 7.75
C PHE A 137 2.48 -7.71 8.30
N LEU A 138 1.70 -8.42 7.47
CA LEU A 138 1.01 -9.65 7.88
C LEU A 138 1.96 -10.77 8.37
N ARG A 139 3.24 -10.73 8.00
CA ARG A 139 4.28 -11.70 8.39
C ARG A 139 4.97 -11.39 9.73
N SER A 140 4.76 -10.19 10.31
CA SER A 140 5.40 -9.79 11.56
C SER A 140 4.68 -10.35 12.79
N THR A 141 5.44 -10.89 13.75
CA THR A 141 4.92 -11.34 15.04
C THR A 141 4.44 -10.13 15.87
N PRO A 142 3.32 -10.23 16.59
CA PRO A 142 2.85 -9.15 17.44
C PRO A 142 3.79 -8.95 18.64
N HIS A 143 4.05 -7.70 19.00
CA HIS A 143 4.89 -7.35 20.14
C HIS A 143 4.32 -7.95 21.43
N PRO A 144 5.07 -8.80 22.16
CA PRO A 144 4.54 -9.64 23.24
C PRO A 144 3.93 -8.80 24.36
N GLN A 145 4.51 -7.65 24.66
CA GLN A 145 4.00 -6.78 25.72
C GLN A 145 2.77 -5.97 25.30
N ALA A 146 2.60 -5.72 24.00
CA ALA A 146 1.37 -5.09 23.53
C ALA A 146 0.20 -6.07 23.72
N GLU A 147 0.41 -7.36 23.45
CA GLU A 147 -0.59 -8.42 23.67
C GLU A 147 -0.95 -8.58 25.15
N THR A 148 0.04 -8.67 26.05
CA THR A 148 -0.24 -8.80 27.49
C THR A 148 -0.99 -7.59 28.04
N THR A 149 -0.66 -6.38 27.56
CA THR A 149 -1.35 -5.15 27.93
C THR A 149 -2.78 -5.13 27.37
N ILE A 150 -2.99 -5.52 26.12
CA ILE A 150 -4.33 -5.66 25.51
C ILE A 150 -5.20 -6.64 26.32
N ALA A 151 -4.64 -7.79 26.71
CA ALA A 151 -5.32 -8.79 27.52
C ALA A 151 -5.71 -8.22 28.89
N THR A 152 -4.78 -7.50 29.55
CA THR A 152 -5.04 -6.86 30.84
C THR A 152 -6.12 -5.80 30.75
N LEU A 153 -6.07 -4.94 29.72
CA LEU A 153 -7.05 -3.89 29.47
C LEU A 153 -8.45 -4.42 29.08
N SER A 154 -8.55 -5.70 28.70
CA SER A 154 -9.82 -6.33 28.32
C SER A 154 -10.62 -6.93 29.47
N LYS A 155 -10.06 -6.97 30.68
CA LYS A 155 -10.71 -7.54 31.87
C LYS A 155 -11.98 -6.76 32.25
N ALA A 156 -13.07 -7.47 32.52
CA ALA A 156 -14.38 -6.88 32.83
C ALA A 156 -14.39 -6.06 34.14
N THR A 157 -13.58 -6.46 35.12
CA THR A 157 -13.46 -5.85 36.45
C THR A 157 -12.15 -5.07 36.63
N LEU A 158 -11.62 -4.48 35.55
CA LEU A 158 -10.34 -3.77 35.61
C LEU A 158 -10.44 -2.48 36.43
N SER A 159 -9.66 -2.42 37.52
CA SER A 159 -9.47 -1.20 38.30
C SER A 159 -8.70 -0.15 37.50
N ARG A 160 -8.98 1.14 37.76
CA ARG A 160 -8.22 2.26 37.18
C ARG A 160 -6.72 2.12 37.45
N ASN A 161 -6.35 1.75 38.68
CA ASN A 161 -4.94 1.69 39.08
C ASN A 161 -4.21 0.54 38.36
N ASP A 162 -4.86 -0.62 38.23
CA ASP A 162 -4.30 -1.78 37.53
C ASP A 162 -4.13 -1.50 36.03
N GLY A 163 -5.13 -0.87 35.41
CA GLY A 163 -5.06 -0.49 34.00
C GLY A 163 -3.97 0.55 33.72
N MET A 164 -3.82 1.55 34.60
CA MET A 164 -2.73 2.52 34.51
C MET A 164 -1.36 1.86 34.72
N SER A 165 -1.23 0.97 35.70
CA SER A 165 0.01 0.24 35.96
C SER A 165 0.42 -0.61 34.75
N ALA A 166 -0.54 -1.27 34.10
CA ALA A 166 -0.30 -2.01 32.86
C ALA A 166 0.19 -1.11 31.72
N LEU A 167 -0.43 0.07 31.53
CA LEU A 167 0.00 1.04 30.53
C LEU A 167 1.40 1.62 30.81
N ARG A 168 1.72 1.93 32.07
CA ARG A 168 3.06 2.38 32.45
C ARG A 168 4.11 1.31 32.23
N THR A 169 3.81 0.07 32.63
CA THR A 169 4.70 -1.07 32.40
C THR A 169 4.94 -1.31 30.91
N PHE A 170 3.90 -1.19 30.09
CA PHE A 170 4.03 -1.24 28.64
C PHE A 170 4.99 -0.17 28.11
N PHE A 171 4.81 1.08 28.51
CA PHE A 171 5.65 2.17 28.03
C PHE A 171 7.09 2.06 28.50
N SER A 172 7.32 1.80 29.80
CA SER A 172 8.67 1.60 30.36
C SER A 172 9.45 0.56 29.56
N LYS A 173 8.82 -0.59 29.29
CA LYS A 173 9.47 -1.65 28.54
C LYS A 173 9.55 -1.39 27.03
N LEU A 174 8.63 -0.62 26.45
CA LEU A 174 8.66 -0.21 25.03
C LEU A 174 9.80 0.79 24.76
N THR A 175 10.13 1.64 25.73
CA THR A 175 11.15 2.69 25.61
C THR A 175 12.44 2.38 26.37
N ASN A 176 12.54 1.24 27.06
CA ASN A 176 13.63 0.88 27.97
C ASN A 176 13.87 1.94 29.07
N LEU A 177 12.80 2.55 29.59
CA LEU A 177 12.86 3.50 30.71
C LEU A 177 12.73 2.77 32.06
N PRO A 178 13.31 3.30 33.15
CA PRO A 178 13.14 2.76 34.49
C PRO A 178 11.65 2.77 34.91
N PRO A 179 11.22 1.91 35.86
CA PRO A 179 9.81 1.80 36.25
C PRO A 179 9.23 3.09 36.86
N ALA A 180 10.07 4.01 37.34
CA ALA A 180 9.70 5.31 37.89
C ALA A 180 10.13 6.46 36.96
N TYR A 181 9.63 6.47 35.72
CA TYR A 181 9.93 7.51 34.73
C TYR A 181 8.95 8.69 34.82
N THR A 182 9.40 9.88 34.42
CA THR A 182 8.55 11.08 34.31
C THR A 182 7.81 11.12 32.97
N ASN A 183 6.68 11.82 32.92
CA ASN A 183 5.93 11.96 31.68
C ASN A 183 6.76 12.59 30.57
N GLU A 184 7.64 13.54 30.91
CA GLU A 184 8.55 14.20 29.99
C GLU A 184 9.57 13.24 29.36
N GLU A 185 10.23 12.40 30.19
CA GLU A 185 11.14 11.36 29.72
C GLU A 185 10.46 10.38 28.75
N LEU A 186 9.21 10.00 29.05
CA LEU A 186 8.42 9.14 28.17
C LEU A 186 8.13 9.79 26.83
N PHE A 187 7.65 11.04 26.82
CA PHE A 187 7.36 11.76 25.58
C PHE A 187 8.61 11.92 24.73
N LEU A 188 9.74 12.30 25.34
CA LEU A 188 11.03 12.43 24.65
C LEU A 188 11.48 11.10 24.04
N SER A 189 11.37 10.00 24.79
CA SER A 189 11.75 8.67 24.30
C SER A 189 10.88 8.19 23.14
N LEU A 190 9.57 8.46 23.18
CA LEU A 190 8.66 8.14 22.08
C LEU A 190 8.94 9.00 20.85
N GLN A 191 9.21 10.28 21.04
CA GLN A 191 9.50 11.24 19.97
C GLN A 191 10.78 10.87 19.19
N HIS A 192 11.85 10.51 19.89
CA HIS A 192 13.12 10.11 19.29
C HIS A 192 13.15 8.66 18.79
N SER A 193 12.05 7.90 18.99
CA SER A 193 12.01 6.53 18.50
C SER A 193 12.02 6.44 16.97
N ARG A 194 12.68 5.42 16.42
CA ARG A 194 12.73 5.12 14.97
C ARG A 194 11.41 4.56 14.41
N ARG A 195 10.32 4.66 15.18
CA ARG A 195 9.01 4.11 14.81
C ARG A 195 8.36 4.96 13.71
N PRO A 196 7.53 4.35 12.84
CA PRO A 196 6.80 5.07 11.81
C PRO A 196 5.94 6.20 12.40
N LEU A 197 5.76 7.28 11.65
CA LEU A 197 5.05 8.48 12.12
C LEU A 197 3.66 8.18 12.68
N ILE A 198 2.87 7.36 11.99
CA ILE A 198 1.50 7.00 12.43
C ILE A 198 1.54 6.24 13.77
N VAL A 199 2.48 5.31 13.92
CA VAL A 199 2.68 4.55 15.17
C VAL A 199 3.10 5.49 16.28
N LYS A 200 4.07 6.36 16.01
CA LYS A 200 4.58 7.37 16.95
C LYS A 200 3.46 8.31 17.42
N LEU A 201 2.65 8.85 16.51
CA LEU A 201 1.52 9.71 16.84
C LEU A 201 0.48 8.99 17.72
N LEU A 202 0.14 7.76 17.38
CA LEU A 202 -0.79 6.95 18.18
C LEU A 202 -0.24 6.65 19.58
N LEU A 203 1.05 6.36 19.71
CA LEU A 203 1.71 6.15 21.01
C LEU A 203 1.79 7.44 21.83
N LEU A 204 2.04 8.59 21.21
CA LEU A 204 2.03 9.90 21.88
C LEU A 204 0.62 10.27 22.37
N ILE A 205 -0.42 10.01 21.57
CA ILE A 205 -1.83 10.17 21.98
C ILE A 205 -2.12 9.28 23.18
N LEU A 206 -1.69 8.01 23.13
CA LEU A 206 -1.88 7.06 24.23
C LEU A 206 -1.14 7.50 25.50
N ALA A 207 0.12 7.92 25.39
CA ALA A 207 0.90 8.42 26.52
C ALA A 207 0.21 9.63 27.17
N LYS A 208 -0.23 10.61 26.38
CA LYS A 208 -0.96 11.80 26.88
C LYS A 208 -2.32 11.49 27.51
N ARG A 209 -3.03 10.48 27.01
CA ARG A 209 -4.27 10.02 27.66
C ARG A 209 -3.99 9.31 28.98
N THR A 210 -2.90 8.57 29.06
CA THR A 210 -2.44 7.92 30.29
C THR A 210 -2.12 8.97 31.36
N THR A 211 -1.43 10.07 31.03
CA THR A 211 -1.16 11.16 31.98
C THR A 211 -2.43 11.91 32.43
N ARG A 212 -3.46 11.97 31.58
CA ARG A 212 -4.77 12.53 31.96
C ARG A 212 -5.52 11.63 32.95
N LEU A 213 -5.40 10.31 32.81
CA LEU A 213 -5.96 9.36 33.77
C LEU A 213 -5.37 9.52 35.17
N GLU A 214 -4.13 10.01 35.26
CA GLU A 214 -3.43 10.31 36.52
C GLU A 214 -3.91 11.61 37.18
N SER A 215 -4.22 12.64 36.37
CA SER A 215 -4.34 14.02 36.86
C SER A 215 -5.74 14.49 37.29
N LYS A 216 -6.87 13.87 36.89
CA LYS A 216 -8.21 14.35 37.29
C LYS A 216 -9.30 13.28 37.51
N ILE A 217 -9.96 13.45 38.65
CA ILE A 217 -11.39 13.28 39.03
C ILE A 217 -12.20 12.18 38.32
N THR A 218 -12.63 11.25 39.17
CA THR A 218 -13.58 10.14 39.02
C THR A 218 -14.93 10.55 38.45
N VAL A 219 -15.06 10.58 37.13
CA VAL A 219 -16.36 10.34 36.49
C VAL A 219 -16.47 8.84 36.22
N ALA A 220 -17.49 8.20 36.80
CA ALA A 220 -17.74 6.77 36.58
C ALA A 220 -17.82 6.47 35.08
N GLY A 221 -16.99 5.54 34.61
CA GLY A 221 -16.94 5.14 33.20
C GLY A 221 -15.90 5.85 32.31
N TYR A 222 -15.29 6.95 32.74
CA TYR A 222 -14.22 7.62 31.96
C TYR A 222 -13.01 6.70 31.74
N ALA A 223 -12.53 6.04 32.81
CA ALA A 223 -11.41 5.10 32.72
C ALA A 223 -11.69 3.95 31.75
N LYS A 224 -12.93 3.44 31.72
CA LYS A 224 -13.35 2.37 30.81
C LYS A 224 -13.28 2.81 29.35
N GLN A 225 -13.69 4.03 29.03
CA GLN A 225 -13.60 4.59 27.68
C GLN A 225 -12.14 4.79 27.23
N GLU A 226 -11.28 5.27 28.13
CA GLU A 226 -9.86 5.46 27.84
C GLU A 226 -9.13 4.11 27.64
N PHE A 227 -9.42 3.09 28.44
CA PHE A 227 -8.86 1.75 28.26
C PHE A 227 -9.35 1.09 26.96
N GLU A 228 -10.61 1.29 26.58
CA GLU A 228 -11.13 0.80 25.31
C GLU A 228 -10.40 1.43 24.12
N LEU A 229 -10.14 2.74 24.18
CA LEU A 229 -9.35 3.41 23.15
C LEU A 229 -7.89 2.92 23.15
N ALA A 230 -7.27 2.80 24.31
CA ALA A 230 -5.91 2.28 24.45
C ALA A 230 -5.78 0.90 23.81
N ARG A 231 -6.76 0.03 24.05
CA ARG A 231 -6.85 -1.31 23.44
C ARG A 231 -6.93 -1.24 21.92
N ARG A 232 -7.71 -0.31 21.36
CA ARG A 232 -7.81 -0.10 19.90
C ARG A 232 -6.50 0.37 19.29
N ILE A 233 -5.82 1.31 19.96
CA ILE A 233 -4.51 1.81 19.55
C ILE A 233 -3.49 0.67 19.56
N LEU A 234 -3.35 -0.04 20.68
CA LEU A 234 -2.40 -1.15 20.82
C LEU A 234 -2.65 -2.25 19.80
N ARG A 235 -3.92 -2.63 19.54
CA ARG A 235 -4.25 -3.60 18.49
C ARG A 235 -3.84 -3.14 17.09
N ALA A 236 -3.95 -1.85 16.79
CA ALA A 236 -3.57 -1.31 15.49
C ALA A 236 -2.04 -1.26 15.31
N VAL A 237 -1.28 -1.01 16.38
CA VAL A 237 0.16 -0.82 16.30
C VAL A 237 1.00 -2.04 16.68
N LYS A 238 0.46 -3.06 17.36
CA LYS A 238 1.24 -4.19 17.92
C LYS A 238 2.18 -4.93 16.97
N ARG A 239 1.91 -4.93 15.65
CA ARG A 239 2.76 -5.57 14.62
C ARG A 239 3.79 -4.62 14.00
N GLN A 240 3.80 -3.36 14.44
CA GLN A 240 4.61 -2.25 13.93
C GLN A 240 5.47 -1.60 15.03
N LEU A 241 5.45 -2.16 16.24
CA LEU A 241 6.25 -1.74 17.40
C LEU A 241 7.62 -2.40 17.39
#